data_AF-A0A759QMV3-F1
#
_entry.id   AF-A0A759QMV3-F1
#
_cell.length_a   1.000
_cell.length_b   1.000
_cell.length_c   1.000
_cell.angle_alpha   90.00
_cell.angle_beta   90.00
_cell.angle_gamma   90.00
#
_symmetry.space_group_name_H-M   'P 1'
#
loop_
_entity.id
_entity.type
_entity.pdbx_description
1 polymer ?
#
loop_
_entity_poly.entity_id
_entity_poly.type
_entity_poly.pdbx_seq_one_letter_code
_entity_poly.pdbx_strand_id
1 'polypeptide(L)'
;MNLLHVQQKIEYLEHALKKITPHVIFLCAKMHNLSPKELEVIAIIASGTRFKDIARIDNRNIKTLSAQKRSAYLKIGVSNDVEFLHYIYWLSDKAIYATNEN
;
A
#
# COMPACT_ATOMS: atom_id res chain seq x y z
N MET A 1 10.15 -29.52 -8.33
CA MET A 1 10.21 -28.08 -8.01
C MET A 1 10.50 -27.96 -6.53
N ASN A 2 11.71 -27.52 -6.16
CA ASN A 2 12.24 -27.67 -4.81
C ASN A 2 11.59 -26.65 -3.86
N LEU A 3 10.85 -27.13 -2.85
CA LEU A 3 10.10 -26.32 -1.88
C LEU A 3 10.95 -25.22 -1.22
N LEU A 4 12.25 -25.49 -1.01
CA LEU A 4 13.20 -24.53 -0.45
C LEU A 4 13.43 -23.30 -1.34
N HIS A 5 13.52 -23.48 -2.66
CA HIS A 5 13.68 -22.36 -3.60
C HIS A 5 12.42 -21.49 -3.72
N VAL A 6 11.25 -22.11 -3.57
CA VAL A 6 9.97 -21.38 -3.54
C VAL A 6 9.88 -20.54 -2.27
N GLN A 7 10.23 -21.12 -1.11
CA GLN A 7 10.20 -20.42 0.17
C GLN A 7 11.16 -19.22 0.21
N GLN A 8 12.37 -19.40 -0.29
CA GLN A 8 13.40 -18.36 -0.33
C GLN A 8 13.01 -17.21 -1.28
N LYS A 9 12.33 -17.53 -2.39
CA LYS A 9 11.77 -16.53 -3.31
C LYS A 9 10.62 -15.75 -2.66
N ILE A 10 9.73 -16.42 -1.93
CA ILE A 10 8.64 -15.77 -1.19
C ILE A 10 9.22 -14.82 -0.13
N GLU A 11 10.19 -15.28 0.65
CA GLU A 11 10.83 -14.46 1.69
C GLU A 11 11.56 -13.23 1.12
N TYR A 12 12.26 -13.39 -0.01
CA TYR A 12 12.85 -12.28 -0.75
C TYR A 12 11.79 -11.28 -1.23
N LEU A 13 10.68 -11.78 -1.78
CA LEU A 13 9.58 -10.93 -2.23
C LEU A 13 8.92 -10.18 -1.06
N GLU A 14 8.66 -10.83 0.06
CA GLU A 14 8.14 -10.20 1.29
C GLU A 14 9.08 -9.08 1.80
N HIS A 15 10.38 -9.34 1.81
CA HIS A 15 11.39 -8.39 2.27
C HIS A 15 11.60 -7.21 1.28
N ALA A 16 11.60 -7.49 -0.02
CA ALA A 16 11.66 -6.47 -1.07
C ALA A 16 10.40 -5.61 -1.06
N LEU A 17 9.22 -6.22 -0.95
CA LEU A 17 7.94 -5.53 -0.81
C LEU A 17 7.94 -4.64 0.44
N LYS A 18 8.43 -5.11 1.60
CA LYS A 18 8.55 -4.27 2.81
C LYS A 18 9.39 -3.01 2.62
N LYS A 19 10.46 -3.06 1.81
CA LYS A 19 11.31 -1.90 1.52
C LYS A 19 10.78 -1.00 0.40
N ILE A 20 10.08 -1.58 -0.56
CA ILE A 20 9.48 -0.90 -1.71
C ILE A 20 8.16 -0.22 -1.35
N THR A 21 7.39 -0.80 -0.42
CA THR A 21 6.04 -0.33 -0.03
C THR A 21 6.04 1.14 0.41
N PRO A 22 6.96 1.65 1.25
CA PRO A 22 6.99 3.07 1.61
C PRO A 22 7.19 4.00 0.40
N HIS A 23 8.06 3.62 -0.54
CA HIS A 23 8.36 4.42 -1.73
C HIS A 23 7.17 4.42 -2.70
N VAL A 24 6.60 3.26 -2.98
CA VAL A 24 5.43 3.12 -3.89
C VAL A 24 4.21 3.83 -3.33
N ILE A 25 3.98 3.75 -2.02
CA ILE A 25 2.88 4.46 -1.36
C ILE A 25 3.09 5.98 -1.42
N PHE A 26 4.34 6.45 -1.25
CA PHE A 26 4.67 7.86 -1.43
C PHE A 26 4.44 8.34 -2.88
N LEU A 27 4.87 7.55 -3.88
CA LEU A 27 4.62 7.85 -5.29
C LEU A 27 3.13 7.90 -5.60
N CYS A 28 2.36 6.91 -5.13
CA CYS A 28 0.90 6.90 -5.26
C CYS A 28 0.29 8.18 -4.67
N ALA A 29 0.73 8.59 -3.48
CA ALA A 29 0.23 9.80 -2.84
C ALA A 29 0.58 11.08 -3.62
N LYS A 30 1.77 11.13 -4.22
CA LYS A 30 2.17 12.24 -5.10
C LYS A 30 1.38 12.27 -6.40
N MET A 31 1.17 11.13 -7.05
CA MET A 31 0.45 11.03 -8.33
C MET A 31 -1.02 11.45 -8.19
N HIS A 32 -1.64 11.15 -7.05
CA HIS A 32 -3.08 11.38 -6.82
C HIS A 32 -3.38 12.54 -5.85
N ASN A 33 -2.39 13.39 -5.57
CA ASN A 33 -2.51 14.52 -4.63
C ASN A 33 -3.23 14.15 -3.32
N LEU A 34 -2.79 13.06 -2.70
CA LEU A 34 -3.32 12.63 -1.41
C LEU A 34 -2.87 13.58 -0.31
N SER A 35 -3.79 13.91 0.59
CA SER A 35 -3.49 14.61 1.82
C SER A 35 -2.66 13.71 2.76
N PRO A 36 -1.97 14.30 3.76
CA PRO A 36 -1.21 13.52 4.73
C PRO A 36 -2.05 12.44 5.45
N LYS A 37 -3.35 12.70 5.67
CA LYS A 37 -4.27 11.75 6.30
C LYS A 37 -4.73 10.64 5.36
N GLU A 38 -4.92 10.94 4.08
CA GLU A 38 -5.21 9.90 3.08
C GLU A 38 -3.99 8.98 2.88
N LEU A 39 -2.78 9.54 2.82
CA LEU A 39 -1.52 8.80 2.77
C LEU A 39 -1.38 7.83 3.96
N GLU A 40 -1.61 8.32 5.18
CA GLU A 40 -1.56 7.50 6.40
C GLU A 40 -2.53 6.30 6.30
N VAL A 41 -3.76 6.56 5.85
CA VAL A 41 -4.79 5.53 5.71
C VAL A 41 -4.44 4.48 4.66
N ILE A 42 -3.93 4.87 3.49
CA ILE A 42 -3.55 3.88 2.46
C ILE A 42 -2.30 3.09 2.86
N ALA A 43 -1.37 3.70 3.61
CA ALA A 43 -0.18 3.01 4.12
C ALA A 43 -0.57 1.89 5.11
N ILE A 44 -1.56 2.15 5.96
CA ILE A 44 -2.15 1.17 6.88
C ILE A 44 -2.75 -0.02 6.11
N ILE A 45 -3.49 0.25 5.04
CA ILE A 45 -4.12 -0.82 4.24
C ILE A 45 -3.04 -1.63 3.53
N ALA A 46 -2.04 -0.97 2.96
CA ALA A 46 -0.93 -1.62 2.28
C ALA A 46 -0.05 -2.45 3.24
N SER A 47 0.01 -2.11 4.52
CA SER A 47 0.72 -2.92 5.52
C SER A 47 -0.06 -4.16 5.97
N GLY A 48 -1.30 -4.34 5.51
CA GLY A 48 -2.17 -5.45 5.92
C GLY A 48 -2.77 -5.28 7.31
N THR A 49 -2.67 -4.09 7.92
CA THR A 49 -3.17 -3.82 9.27
C THR A 49 -4.64 -3.40 9.22
N ARG A 50 -5.47 -3.97 10.10
CA ARG A 50 -6.90 -3.60 10.17
C ARG A 50 -7.06 -2.28 10.92
N PHE A 51 -7.97 -1.41 10.46
CA PHE A 51 -8.25 -0.14 11.16
C PHE A 51 -8.70 -0.31 12.61
N LYS A 52 -9.34 -1.43 12.96
CA LYS A 52 -9.76 -1.72 14.34
C LYS A 52 -8.56 -1.79 15.28
N ASP A 53 -7.43 -2.27 14.80
CA ASP A 53 -6.22 -2.43 15.61
C ASP A 53 -5.54 -1.08 15.81
N ILE A 54 -5.59 -0.19 14.80
CA ILE A 54 -5.02 1.17 14.88
C ILE A 54 -5.92 2.14 15.65
N ALA A 55 -7.23 2.02 15.51
CA ALA A 55 -8.17 2.84 16.28
C ALA A 55 -8.02 2.62 17.79
N ARG A 56 -7.61 1.42 18.21
CA ARG A 56 -7.30 1.10 19.62
C ARG A 56 -6.01 1.76 20.11
N ILE A 57 -5.03 1.94 19.23
CA ILE A 57 -3.72 2.51 19.57
C ILE A 57 -3.76 4.03 19.55
N ASP A 58 -4.48 4.64 18.60
CA ASP A 58 -4.43 6.08 18.32
C ASP A 58 -5.68 6.86 18.77
N ASN A 59 -6.59 6.21 19.52
CA ASN A 59 -7.86 6.77 20.01
C ASN A 59 -8.74 7.43 18.90
N ARG A 60 -8.50 7.09 17.63
CA ARG A 60 -9.19 7.64 16.47
C ARG A 60 -10.53 6.94 16.21
N ASN A 61 -11.51 7.70 15.76
CA ASN A 61 -12.82 7.16 15.38
C ASN A 61 -12.72 6.36 14.06
N ILE A 62 -13.18 5.10 14.09
CA ILE A 62 -13.27 4.19 12.94
C ILE A 62 -14.05 4.83 11.77
N LYS A 63 -15.08 5.64 12.07
CA LYS A 63 -15.87 6.35 11.04
C LYS A 63 -15.01 7.37 10.29
N THR A 64 -14.11 8.06 10.99
CA THR A 64 -13.19 9.03 10.38
C THR A 64 -12.18 8.34 9.46
N LEU A 65 -11.59 7.23 9.91
CA LEU A 65 -10.69 6.43 9.06
C LEU A 65 -11.40 5.89 7.82
N SER A 66 -12.66 5.47 7.96
CA SER A 66 -13.48 4.99 6.85
C SER A 66 -13.79 6.09 5.82
N ALA A 67 -14.11 7.30 6.29
CA ALA A 67 -14.32 8.45 5.41
C ALA A 67 -13.04 8.85 4.67
N GLN A 68 -11.90 8.87 5.36
CA GLN A 68 -10.58 9.16 4.77
C GLN A 68 -10.18 8.10 3.75
N LYS A 69 -10.41 6.81 4.03
CA LYS A 69 -10.21 5.72 3.07
C LYS A 69 -11.02 5.94 1.80
N ARG A 70 -12.31 6.25 1.95
CA ARG A 70 -13.19 6.51 0.80
C ARG A 70 -12.69 7.70 -0.01
N SER A 71 -12.29 8.78 0.63
CA SER A 71 -11.71 9.96 -0.04
C SER A 71 -10.44 9.59 -0.83
N ALA A 72 -9.52 8.84 -0.21
CA ALA A 72 -8.32 8.38 -0.88
C ALA A 72 -8.63 7.49 -2.09
N TYR A 73 -9.58 6.56 -1.95
CA TYR A 73 -9.99 5.63 -3.00
C TYR A 73 -10.61 6.34 -4.19
N LEU A 74 -11.45 7.36 -3.93
CA LEU A 74 -12.02 8.20 -4.98
C LEU A 74 -10.93 8.97 -5.75
N LYS A 75 -9.89 9.46 -5.08
CA LYS A 75 -8.76 10.14 -5.74
C LYS A 75 -7.91 9.19 -6.57
N ILE A 76 -7.64 7.99 -6.06
CA ILE A 76 -6.84 6.97 -6.76
C ILE A 76 -7.63 6.32 -7.92
N GLY A 77 -8.96 6.32 -7.84
CA GLY A 77 -9.84 5.69 -8.82
C GLY A 77 -10.09 4.20 -8.58
N VAL A 78 -10.06 3.76 -7.32
CA VAL A 78 -10.29 2.35 -6.92
C VAL A 78 -11.51 2.23 -6.02
N SER A 79 -12.15 1.07 -6.02
CA SER A 79 -13.42 0.84 -5.33
C SER A 79 -13.27 0.04 -4.04
N ASN A 80 -12.21 -0.78 -3.92
CA ASN A 80 -12.00 -1.67 -2.78
C ASN A 80 -10.51 -1.98 -2.56
N ASP A 81 -10.22 -2.65 -1.45
CA ASP A 81 -8.87 -2.94 -0.98
C ASP A 81 -8.11 -3.88 -1.92
N VAL A 82 -8.80 -4.81 -2.57
CA VAL A 82 -8.18 -5.72 -3.55
C VAL A 82 -7.72 -4.94 -4.77
N GLU A 83 -8.57 -4.07 -5.29
CA GLU A 83 -8.25 -3.20 -6.43
C GLU A 83 -7.12 -2.23 -6.08
N PHE A 84 -7.16 -1.65 -4.88
CA PHE A 84 -6.08 -0.81 -4.36
C PHE A 84 -4.75 -1.58 -4.28
N LEU A 85 -4.74 -2.80 -3.75
CA LEU A 85 -3.54 -3.62 -3.64
C LEU A 85 -2.98 -4.02 -5.00
N HIS A 86 -3.85 -4.36 -5.97
CA HIS A 86 -3.45 -4.62 -7.36
C HIS A 86 -2.82 -3.38 -7.99
N TYR A 87 -3.41 -2.20 -7.77
CA TYR A 87 -2.87 -0.94 -8.26
C TYR A 87 -1.48 -0.64 -7.68
N ILE A 88 -1.28 -0.84 -6.36
CA ILE A 88 0.03 -0.68 -5.71
C ILE A 88 1.06 -1.67 -6.26
N TYR A 89 0.67 -2.93 -6.48
CA TYR A 89 1.55 -3.93 -7.07
C TYR A 89 1.99 -3.56 -8.49
N TRP A 90 1.04 -3.11 -9.33
CA TRP A 90 1.33 -2.60 -10.67
C TRP A 90 2.27 -1.37 -10.64
N LEU A 91 2.07 -0.46 -9.69
CA LEU A 91 2.92 0.71 -9.52
C LEU A 91 4.33 0.34 -9.06
N SER A 92 4.46 -0.68 -8.21
CA SER A 92 5.73 -1.25 -7.78
C SER A 92 6.52 -1.83 -8.95
N ASP A 93 5.85 -2.59 -9.82
CA ASP A 93 6.44 -3.20 -11.01
C ASP A 93 6.98 -2.12 -11.95
N LYS A 94 6.18 -1.08 -12.23
CA LYS A 94 6.58 0.13 -12.99
C LYS A 94 7.80 0.83 -12.40
N ALA A 95 7.87 0.99 -11.09
CA ALA A 95 8.99 1.67 -10.42
C ALA A 95 10.31 0.91 -10.59
N ILE A 96 10.27 -0.44 -10.61
CA ILE A 96 11.45 -1.28 -10.81
C ILE A 96 11.98 -1.15 -12.24
N TYR A 97 11.11 -1.07 -13.25
CA TYR A 97 11.56 -0.89 -14.64
C TYR A 97 12.13 0.50 -14.91
N ALA A 98 11.58 1.55 -14.29
CA ALA A 98 12.10 2.92 -14.45
C ALA A 98 13.55 3.09 -13.92
N THR A 99 13.97 2.26 -12.96
CA THR A 99 15.35 2.27 -12.44
C THR A 99 16.36 1.47 -13.27
N ASN A 100 15.90 0.63 -14.20
CA ASN A 100 16.77 -0.24 -15.02
C ASN A 100 17.05 0.31 -16.43
N GLU A 101 16.51 1.49 -16.78
CA GLU A 101 16.76 2.19 -18.05
C GLU A 101 17.87 3.28 -17.95
N ASN A 102 18.71 3.25 -16.90
CA ASN A 102 19.90 4.11 -16.78
C ASN A 102 21.18 3.28 -16.63
#